data_AF-A0A5P9K4H7-F1
#
_entry.id   AF-A0A5P9K4H7-F1
#
_cell.length_a   1.000
_cell.length_b   1.000
_cell.length_c   1.000
_cell.angle_alpha   90.00
_cell.angle_beta   90.00
_cell.angle_gamma   90.00
#
_symmetry.space_group_name_H-M   'P 1'
#
loop_
_entity.id
_entity.type
_entity.pdbx_description
1 polymer ?
#
loop_
_entity_poly.entity_id
_entity_poly.type
_entity_poly.pdbx_seq_one_letter_code
_entity_poly.pdbx_strand_id
1 'polypeptide(L)'
;METTSLWKCLFLLLCSQTCALGCRWIANGYNIVSRDALSLINKMGGETVVDTGDVRFPQPLYNRVRKMSTEHKIAFMDETLHHLLRLYAENLDSLTWDRSLLNKLIAVIHRQASELRSCEASQKRDENLQLYFKKLNENTLKKAKYSASAWEIVRTHTFQHLQELERLAGGMRKEMQTF
;
A
#
# COMPACT_ATOMS: atom_id res chain seq x y z
N MET A 1 -8.11 41.67 -23.32
CA MET A 1 -6.94 40.96 -22.73
C MET A 1 -6.84 41.45 -21.29
N GLU A 2 -6.94 40.69 -20.18
CA GLU A 2 -6.63 39.29 -19.90
C GLU A 2 -7.08 38.90 -18.45
N THR A 3 -8.22 39.38 -17.93
CA THR A 3 -8.65 38.99 -16.55
C THR A 3 -9.00 37.50 -16.45
N THR A 4 -9.57 36.94 -17.51
CA THR A 4 -9.85 35.50 -17.64
C THR A 4 -8.59 34.66 -17.81
N SER A 5 -7.51 35.23 -18.35
CA SER A 5 -6.20 34.58 -18.50
C SER A 5 -5.46 34.57 -17.15
N LEU A 6 -5.47 35.68 -16.41
CA LEU A 6 -4.91 35.76 -15.06
C LEU A 6 -5.59 34.77 -14.10
N TRP A 7 -6.92 34.64 -14.15
CA TRP A 7 -7.63 33.69 -13.29
C TRP A 7 -7.33 32.23 -13.67
N LYS A 8 -7.20 31.91 -14.96
CA LYS A 8 -6.75 30.58 -15.41
C LYS A 8 -5.32 30.28 -14.95
N CYS A 9 -4.40 31.23 -15.06
CA CYS A 9 -3.03 31.08 -14.57
C CYS A 9 -2.98 30.92 -13.05
N LEU A 10 -3.79 31.69 -12.31
CA LEU A 10 -3.91 31.57 -10.86
C LEU A 10 -4.47 30.20 -10.47
N PHE A 11 -5.53 29.72 -11.14
CA PHE A 11 -6.07 28.38 -10.94
C PHE A 11 -5.05 27.28 -11.28
N LEU A 12 -4.26 27.42 -12.35
CA LEU A 12 -3.21 26.47 -12.71
C LEU A 12 -2.06 26.45 -11.69
N LEU A 13 -1.64 27.62 -11.18
CA LEU A 13 -0.61 27.74 -10.14
C LEU A 13 -1.09 27.19 -8.79
N LEU A 14 -2.33 27.47 -8.38
CA LEU A 14 -2.92 26.87 -7.19
C LEU A 14 -3.10 25.36 -7.34
N CYS A 15 -3.56 24.88 -8.50
CA CYS A 15 -3.76 23.45 -8.79
C CYS A 15 -2.43 22.68 -8.78
N SER A 16 -1.38 23.24 -9.39
CA SER A 16 -0.04 22.66 -9.35
C SER A 16 0.55 22.62 -7.94
N GLN A 17 0.27 23.62 -7.09
CA GLN A 17 0.67 23.59 -5.68
C GLN A 17 -0.13 22.55 -4.88
N THR A 18 -1.45 22.44 -5.06
CA THR A 18 -2.30 21.49 -4.33
C THR A 18 -2.05 20.04 -4.74
N CYS A 19 -1.89 19.76 -6.04
CA CYS A 19 -1.51 18.42 -6.53
C CYS A 19 -0.08 18.05 -6.11
N ALA A 20 0.83 19.03 -5.99
CA ALA A 20 2.16 18.80 -5.40
C ALA A 20 2.11 18.56 -3.88
N LEU A 21 1.11 19.09 -3.15
CA LEU A 21 1.01 18.99 -1.69
C LEU A 21 0.67 17.57 -1.20
N GLY A 22 -0.21 16.84 -1.89
CA GLY A 22 -0.47 15.42 -1.58
C GLY A 22 0.75 14.54 -1.86
N CYS A 23 1.39 14.72 -3.03
CA CYS A 23 2.61 14.01 -3.41
C CYS A 23 3.83 14.33 -2.52
N ARG A 24 3.86 15.50 -1.86
CA ARG A 24 4.90 15.82 -0.86
C ARG A 24 4.89 14.85 0.32
N TRP A 25 3.76 14.22 0.62
CA TRP A 25 3.71 13.22 1.69
C TRP A 25 4.56 12.00 1.38
N ILE A 26 4.67 11.59 0.11
CA ILE A 26 5.58 10.50 -0.31
C ILE A 26 7.03 10.87 0.00
N ALA A 27 7.41 12.12 -0.23
CA ALA A 27 8.77 12.59 0.00
C ALA A 27 9.11 12.71 1.50
N ASN A 28 8.15 13.12 2.34
CA ASN A 28 8.43 13.60 3.69
C ASN A 28 7.76 12.82 4.83
N GLY A 29 6.70 12.04 4.56
CA GLY A 29 5.88 11.40 5.59
C GLY A 29 5.74 9.88 5.45
N TYR A 30 5.77 9.36 4.22
CA TYR A 30 5.50 7.94 3.96
C TYR A 30 6.46 7.02 4.73
N ASN A 31 7.75 7.34 4.75
CA ASN A 31 8.77 6.52 5.41
C ASN A 31 8.52 6.39 6.93
N ILE A 32 8.04 7.44 7.58
CA ILE A 32 7.75 7.42 9.03
C ILE A 32 6.59 6.46 9.28
N VAL A 33 5.47 6.64 8.57
CA VAL A 33 4.26 5.82 8.73
C VAL A 33 4.50 4.36 8.29
N SER A 34 5.32 4.14 7.26
CA SER A 34 5.68 2.79 6.80
C SER A 34 6.52 2.02 7.82
N ARG A 35 7.43 2.71 8.54
CA ARG A 35 8.20 2.09 9.63
C ARG A 35 7.31 1.65 10.78
N ASP A 36 6.29 2.44 11.11
CA ASP A 36 5.31 2.07 12.12
C ASP A 36 4.54 0.80 11.70
N ALA A 37 4.08 0.73 10.44
CA ALA A 37 3.42 -0.47 9.91
C ALA A 37 4.31 -1.71 10.00
N LEU A 38 5.57 -1.59 9.57
CA LEU A 38 6.57 -2.67 9.62
C LEU A 38 6.91 -3.08 11.06
N SER A 39 6.98 -2.13 11.99
CA SER A 39 7.20 -2.43 13.41
C SER A 39 6.01 -3.16 14.01
N LEU A 40 4.79 -2.70 13.72
CA LEU A 40 3.55 -3.30 14.22
C LEU A 40 3.42 -4.74 13.73
N ILE A 41 3.51 -4.97 12.42
CA ILE A 41 3.30 -6.32 11.84
C ILE A 41 4.29 -7.38 12.34
N ASN A 42 5.53 -6.96 12.67
CA ASN A 42 6.52 -7.83 13.29
C ASN A 42 6.20 -8.18 14.74
N LYS A 43 5.49 -7.31 15.46
CA LYS A 43 5.14 -7.51 16.87
C LYS A 43 3.83 -8.29 17.08
N MET A 44 2.99 -8.44 16.06
CA MET A 44 1.64 -9.02 16.23
C MET A 44 1.61 -10.55 16.28
N GLY A 45 2.59 -11.22 15.69
CA GLY A 45 2.60 -12.68 15.51
C GLY A 45 3.92 -13.32 15.94
N GLY A 46 4.02 -14.64 15.75
CA GLY A 46 5.25 -15.40 16.01
C GLY A 46 6.35 -15.18 14.96
N GLU A 47 7.41 -16.00 14.98
CA GLU A 47 8.40 -16.01 13.90
C GLU A 47 7.70 -16.19 12.55
N THR A 48 8.11 -15.39 11.56
CA THR A 48 7.57 -15.46 10.20
C THR A 48 7.78 -16.86 9.64
N VAL A 49 6.69 -17.60 9.43
CA VAL A 49 6.73 -18.95 8.87
C VAL A 49 7.26 -18.88 7.44
N VAL A 50 8.12 -19.84 7.07
CA VAL A 50 8.54 -20.04 5.68
C VAL A 50 7.29 -20.16 4.82
N ASP A 51 7.20 -19.37 3.75
CA ASP A 51 6.10 -19.41 2.79
C ASP A 51 6.02 -20.80 2.14
N THR A 52 5.19 -21.66 2.71
CA THR A 52 4.77 -22.95 2.13
C THR A 52 3.45 -22.81 1.38
N GLY A 53 2.99 -21.59 1.11
CA GLY A 53 1.71 -21.32 0.48
C GLY A 53 1.73 -21.62 -1.03
N ASP A 54 0.58 -22.06 -1.54
CA ASP A 54 0.35 -22.24 -2.98
C ASP A 54 0.41 -20.91 -3.76
N VAL A 55 0.26 -19.77 -3.06
CA VAL A 55 0.22 -18.43 -3.65
C VAL A 55 1.57 -17.75 -3.41
N ARG A 56 2.33 -17.52 -4.49
CA ARG A 56 3.65 -16.87 -4.40
C ARG A 56 3.52 -15.35 -4.34
N PHE A 57 4.40 -14.69 -3.58
CA PHE A 57 4.50 -13.23 -3.54
C PHE A 57 4.75 -12.64 -4.95
N PRO A 58 4.06 -11.55 -5.35
CA PRO A 58 4.02 -11.10 -6.74
C PRO A 58 5.19 -10.14 -7.05
N GLN A 59 6.43 -10.55 -6.72
CA GLN A 59 7.64 -9.76 -6.95
C GLN A 59 7.79 -9.23 -8.40
N PRO A 60 7.41 -9.98 -9.46
CA PRO A 60 7.45 -9.47 -10.82
C PRO A 60 6.57 -8.22 -11.06
N LEU A 61 5.46 -8.07 -10.34
CA LEU A 61 4.60 -6.88 -10.45
C LEU A 61 5.35 -5.64 -9.92
N TYR A 62 5.99 -5.76 -8.75
CA TYR A 62 6.81 -4.68 -8.18
C TYR A 62 7.99 -4.30 -9.08
N ASN A 63 8.65 -5.28 -9.69
CA ASN A 63 9.75 -5.03 -10.63
C ASN A 63 9.29 -4.25 -11.87
N ARG A 64 8.08 -4.51 -12.36
CA ARG A 64 7.47 -3.75 -13.46
C ARG A 64 7.12 -2.32 -13.01
N VAL A 65 6.40 -2.18 -11.90
CA VAL A 65 5.90 -0.90 -11.39
C VAL A 65 7.04 0.09 -11.09
N ARG A 66 8.19 -0.39 -10.59
CA ARG A 66 9.38 0.44 -10.37
C ARG A 66 9.83 1.24 -11.61
N LYS A 67 9.53 0.74 -12.82
CA LYS A 67 9.91 1.36 -14.08
C LYS A 67 8.82 2.26 -14.68
N MET A 68 7.65 2.33 -14.05
CA MET A 68 6.51 3.12 -14.54
C MET A 68 6.59 4.58 -14.03
N SER A 69 5.65 5.42 -14.46
CA SER A 69 5.56 6.81 -14.00
C SER A 69 5.23 6.90 -12.50
N THR A 70 5.52 8.05 -11.89
CA THR A 70 5.19 8.33 -10.49
C THR A 70 3.70 8.12 -10.20
N GLU A 71 2.81 8.56 -11.08
CA GLU A 71 1.36 8.41 -10.93
C GLU A 71 0.95 6.94 -10.90
N HIS A 72 1.56 6.10 -11.75
CA HIS A 72 1.31 4.66 -11.75
C HIS A 72 1.84 3.98 -10.48
N LYS A 73 3.02 4.39 -9.99
CA LYS A 73 3.56 3.89 -8.71
C LYS A 73 2.61 4.23 -7.56
N ILE A 74 2.12 5.46 -7.49
CA ILE A 74 1.17 5.92 -6.45
C ILE A 74 -0.13 5.13 -6.52
N ALA A 75 -0.75 5.02 -7.70
CA ALA A 75 -1.99 4.28 -7.86
C ALA A 75 -1.84 2.79 -7.48
N PHE A 76 -0.73 2.16 -7.85
CA PHE A 76 -0.42 0.78 -7.47
C PHE A 76 -0.23 0.62 -5.95
N MET A 77 0.44 1.58 -5.30
CA MET A 77 0.60 1.58 -3.85
C MET A 77 -0.76 1.70 -3.14
N ASP A 78 -1.60 2.63 -3.58
CA ASP A 78 -2.96 2.82 -3.05
C ASP A 78 -3.82 1.56 -3.23
N GLU A 79 -3.83 0.97 -4.43
CA GLU A 79 -4.57 -0.26 -4.70
C GLU A 79 -4.08 -1.43 -3.83
N THR A 80 -2.76 -1.57 -3.63
CA THR A 80 -2.18 -2.59 -2.75
C THR A 80 -2.67 -2.44 -1.32
N LEU A 81 -2.64 -1.23 -0.75
CA LEU A 81 -3.10 -0.97 0.61
C LEU A 81 -4.59 -1.25 0.78
N HIS A 82 -5.42 -0.88 -0.20
CA HIS A 82 -6.84 -1.22 -0.20
C HIS A 82 -7.12 -2.72 -0.28
N HIS A 83 -6.27 -3.48 -0.97
CA HIS A 83 -6.35 -4.94 -0.96
C HIS A 83 -5.98 -5.53 0.41
N LEU A 84 -4.95 -5.00 1.07
CA LEU A 84 -4.59 -5.41 2.44
C LEU A 84 -5.72 -5.13 3.43
N LEU A 85 -6.32 -3.93 3.37
CA LEU A 85 -7.47 -3.58 4.22
C LEU A 85 -8.66 -4.52 4.00
N ARG A 86 -8.92 -4.92 2.75
CA ARG A 86 -9.98 -5.89 2.43
C ARG A 86 -9.71 -7.27 3.00
N LEU A 87 -8.45 -7.73 3.01
CA LEU A 87 -8.11 -8.99 3.68
C LEU A 87 -8.42 -8.91 5.16
N TYR A 88 -7.99 -7.86 5.85
CA TYR A 88 -8.23 -7.70 7.30
C TYR A 88 -9.69 -7.40 7.68
N ALA A 89 -10.58 -7.22 6.70
CA ALA A 89 -12.03 -7.14 6.92
C ALA A 89 -12.73 -8.52 6.86
N GLU A 90 -12.00 -9.60 6.52
CA GLU A 90 -12.51 -10.98 6.52
C GLU A 90 -12.65 -11.54 7.95
N ASN A 91 -12.95 -12.83 8.10
CA ASN A 91 -13.07 -13.47 9.41
C ASN A 91 -11.71 -13.54 10.13
N LEU A 92 -11.65 -12.91 11.31
CA LEU A 92 -10.47 -12.82 12.17
C LEU A 92 -10.59 -13.65 13.46
N ASP A 93 -11.60 -14.51 13.60
CA ASP A 93 -11.95 -15.16 14.89
C ASP A 93 -10.86 -16.11 15.39
N SER A 94 -10.13 -16.74 14.47
CA SER A 94 -9.05 -17.67 14.77
C SER A 94 -7.72 -17.00 15.16
N LEU A 95 -7.61 -15.67 15.01
CA LEU A 95 -6.37 -14.95 15.29
C LEU A 95 -6.03 -14.97 16.77
N THR A 96 -4.81 -15.37 17.08
CA THR A 96 -4.21 -15.31 18.41
C THR A 96 -3.38 -14.04 18.65
N TRP A 97 -3.26 -13.18 17.63
CA TRP A 97 -2.52 -11.93 17.69
C TRP A 97 -3.11 -10.93 18.68
N ASP A 98 -2.27 -10.04 19.21
CA ASP A 98 -2.72 -8.90 20.00
C ASP A 98 -3.66 -8.00 19.15
N ARG A 99 -4.93 -7.89 19.57
CA ARG A 99 -5.96 -7.12 18.88
C ARG A 99 -5.66 -5.62 18.86
N SER A 100 -5.01 -5.08 19.89
CA SER A 100 -4.57 -3.68 19.91
C SER A 100 -3.52 -3.42 18.84
N LEU A 101 -2.54 -4.32 18.69
CA LEU A 101 -1.52 -4.20 17.65
C LEU A 101 -2.11 -4.34 16.24
N LEU A 102 -3.02 -5.30 16.04
CA LEU A 102 -3.74 -5.47 14.77
C LEU A 102 -4.54 -4.22 14.39
N ASN A 103 -5.31 -3.66 15.33
CA ASN A 103 -6.10 -2.46 15.08
C ASN A 103 -5.22 -1.25 14.76
N LYS A 104 -4.07 -1.12 15.43
CA LYS A 104 -3.07 -0.09 15.11
C LYS A 104 -2.49 -0.30 13.71
N LEU A 105 -2.16 -1.53 13.32
CA LEU A 105 -1.67 -1.83 11.97
C LEU A 105 -2.69 -1.41 10.92
N ILE A 106 -3.96 -1.83 11.07
CA ILE A 106 -5.05 -1.48 10.15
C ILE A 106 -5.21 0.04 10.04
N ALA A 107 -5.19 0.75 11.17
CA ALA A 107 -5.28 2.22 11.19
C ALA A 107 -4.11 2.89 10.46
N VAL A 108 -2.89 2.37 10.63
CA VAL A 108 -1.70 2.86 9.93
C VAL A 108 -1.79 2.60 8.42
N ILE A 109 -2.18 1.40 7.98
CA ILE A 109 -2.39 1.06 6.57
C ILE A 109 -3.47 1.96 5.95
N HIS A 110 -4.57 2.18 6.67
CA HIS A 110 -5.64 3.08 6.24
C HIS A 110 -5.13 4.53 6.08
N ARG A 111 -4.33 5.01 7.03
CA ARG A 111 -3.68 6.33 6.90
C ARG A 111 -2.81 6.39 5.65
N GLN A 112 -1.97 5.39 5.39
CA GLN A 112 -1.15 5.37 4.17
C GLN A 112 -1.98 5.48 2.89
N ALA A 113 -3.10 4.74 2.79
CA ALA A 113 -3.99 4.80 1.63
C ALA A 113 -4.66 6.17 1.50
N SER A 114 -5.18 6.72 2.60
CA SER A 114 -5.84 8.03 2.61
C SER A 114 -4.91 9.16 2.15
N GLU A 115 -3.66 9.15 2.59
CA GLU A 115 -2.67 10.17 2.23
C GLU A 115 -2.25 10.01 0.76
N LEU A 116 -2.06 8.79 0.25
CA LEU A 116 -1.77 8.55 -1.17
C LEU A 116 -2.93 8.99 -2.07
N ARG A 117 -4.18 8.80 -1.65
CA ARG A 117 -5.35 9.22 -2.41
C ARG A 117 -5.41 10.74 -2.61
N SER A 118 -4.85 11.52 -1.69
CA SER A 118 -4.74 12.99 -1.82
C SER A 118 -3.83 13.43 -2.98
N CYS A 119 -3.03 12.52 -3.55
CA CYS A 119 -2.17 12.78 -4.70
C CYS A 119 -2.94 12.82 -6.05
N GLU A 120 -4.25 12.55 -6.05
CA GLU A 120 -5.14 12.51 -7.23
C GLU A 120 -4.65 11.61 -8.39
N ALA A 121 -3.83 10.60 -8.09
CA ALA A 121 -3.33 9.64 -9.07
C ALA A 121 -4.40 8.57 -9.39
N SER A 122 -5.38 8.90 -10.23
CA SER A 122 -6.34 7.93 -10.74
C SER A 122 -5.74 7.18 -11.94
N GLN A 123 -5.56 5.86 -11.80
CA GLN A 123 -5.16 4.97 -12.89
C GLN A 123 -6.08 3.76 -12.97
N LYS A 124 -6.08 3.09 -14.13
CA LYS A 124 -6.76 1.80 -14.28
C LYS A 124 -6.15 0.81 -13.28
N ARG A 125 -7.01 0.12 -12.54
CA ARG A 125 -6.61 -0.91 -11.58
C ARG A 125 -5.79 -2.03 -12.26
N ASP A 126 -4.81 -2.56 -11.53
CA ASP A 126 -3.93 -3.62 -12.01
C ASP A 126 -4.62 -4.98 -11.86
N GLU A 127 -5.12 -5.53 -12.98
CA GLU A 127 -5.85 -6.80 -13.01
C GLU A 127 -5.03 -7.97 -12.45
N ASN A 128 -3.70 -7.95 -12.60
CA ASN A 128 -2.83 -9.01 -12.06
C ASN A 128 -2.70 -8.89 -10.55
N LEU A 129 -2.63 -7.67 -10.01
CA LEU A 129 -2.63 -7.42 -8.57
C LEU A 129 -3.94 -7.89 -7.94
N GLN A 130 -5.07 -7.56 -8.59
CA GLN A 130 -6.39 -8.02 -8.14
C GLN A 130 -6.49 -9.54 -8.13
N LEU A 131 -6.06 -10.20 -9.21
CA LEU A 131 -6.08 -11.65 -9.30
C LEU A 131 -5.19 -12.29 -8.22
N TYR A 132 -4.02 -11.71 -7.95
CA TYR A 132 -3.13 -12.18 -6.89
C TYR A 132 -3.82 -12.12 -5.52
N PHE A 133 -4.41 -10.98 -5.15
CA PHE A 133 -5.08 -10.85 -3.85
C PHE A 133 -6.34 -11.72 -3.74
N LYS A 134 -7.07 -11.91 -4.85
CA LYS A 134 -8.17 -12.86 -4.92
C LYS A 134 -7.68 -14.28 -4.62
N LYS A 135 -6.60 -14.72 -5.28
CA LYS A 135 -5.99 -16.03 -5.02
C LYS A 135 -5.49 -16.16 -3.59
N LEU A 136 -4.88 -15.11 -3.02
CA LEU A 136 -4.43 -15.11 -1.63
C LEU A 136 -5.61 -15.31 -0.66
N ASN A 137 -6.74 -14.63 -0.88
CA ASN A 137 -7.93 -14.84 -0.06
C ASN A 137 -8.54 -16.25 -0.27
N GLU A 138 -8.75 -16.67 -1.52
CA GLU A 138 -9.45 -17.92 -1.84
C GLU A 138 -8.62 -19.17 -1.51
N ASN A 139 -7.35 -19.19 -1.95
CA ASN A 139 -6.50 -20.38 -1.87
C ASN A 139 -5.73 -20.50 -0.55
N THR A 140 -5.64 -19.42 0.24
CA THR A 140 -5.00 -19.45 1.56
C THR A 140 -6.04 -19.33 2.66
N LEU A 141 -6.74 -18.20 2.78
CA LEU A 141 -7.68 -17.98 3.89
C LEU A 141 -8.90 -18.89 3.80
N LYS A 142 -9.69 -18.81 2.71
CA LYS A 142 -10.94 -19.58 2.58
C LYS A 142 -10.70 -21.09 2.54
N LYS A 143 -9.72 -21.56 1.78
CA LYS A 143 -9.33 -22.98 1.70
C LYS A 143 -9.01 -23.56 3.09
N ALA A 144 -8.31 -22.78 3.92
CA ALA A 144 -7.96 -23.18 5.29
C ALA A 144 -9.02 -22.80 6.35
N LYS A 145 -10.22 -22.38 5.92
CA LYS A 145 -11.31 -21.91 6.81
C LYS A 145 -10.84 -20.84 7.81
N TYR A 146 -10.04 -19.89 7.32
CA TYR A 146 -9.46 -18.80 8.08
C TYR A 146 -8.66 -19.29 9.30
N SER A 147 -7.91 -20.39 9.21
CA SER A 147 -7.10 -20.88 10.33
C SER A 147 -6.02 -19.87 10.77
N ALA A 148 -5.54 -19.98 12.01
CA ALA A 148 -4.42 -19.18 12.51
C ALA A 148 -3.16 -19.32 11.62
N SER A 149 -2.88 -20.54 11.14
CA SER A 149 -1.74 -20.80 10.24
C SER A 149 -1.88 -20.11 8.87
N ALA A 150 -3.09 -20.02 8.31
CA ALA A 150 -3.34 -19.32 7.07
C ALA A 150 -3.17 -17.80 7.24
N TRP A 151 -3.57 -17.27 8.38
CA TRP A 151 -3.35 -15.88 8.73
C TRP A 151 -1.87 -15.53 8.91
N GLU A 152 -1.05 -16.44 9.44
CA GLU A 152 0.41 -16.24 9.48
C GLU A 152 1.02 -16.13 8.07
N ILE A 153 0.53 -16.90 7.09
CA ILE A 153 0.93 -16.74 5.69
C ILE A 153 0.54 -15.34 5.18
N VAL A 154 -0.70 -14.91 5.42
CA VAL A 154 -1.16 -13.57 5.00
C VAL A 154 -0.37 -12.45 5.69
N ARG A 155 0.03 -12.63 6.96
CA ARG A 155 0.90 -11.69 7.67
C ARG A 155 2.27 -11.58 7.01
N THR A 156 2.87 -12.71 6.62
CA THR A 156 4.14 -12.72 5.86
C THR A 156 4.00 -11.96 4.53
N HIS A 157 2.94 -12.21 3.77
CA HIS A 157 2.68 -11.49 2.51
C HIS A 157 2.46 -9.99 2.75
N THR A 158 1.73 -9.63 3.80
CA THR A 158 1.48 -8.23 4.16
C THR A 158 2.80 -7.53 4.51
N PHE A 159 3.68 -8.19 5.28
CA PHE A 159 5.00 -7.66 5.61
C PHE A 159 5.83 -7.40 4.33
N GLN A 160 5.87 -8.37 3.42
CA GLN A 160 6.57 -8.22 2.14
C GLN A 160 6.00 -7.08 1.28
N HIS A 161 4.67 -6.92 1.23
CA HIS A 161 4.04 -5.80 0.55
C HIS A 161 4.47 -4.47 1.17
N LEU A 162 4.38 -4.31 2.49
CA LEU A 162 4.79 -3.08 3.18
C LEU A 162 6.27 -2.73 2.91
N GLN A 163 7.17 -3.72 2.89
CA GLN A 163 8.57 -3.50 2.53
C GLN A 163 8.74 -3.02 1.09
N GLU A 164 8.04 -3.64 0.14
CA GLU A 164 8.14 -3.26 -1.27
C GLU A 164 7.53 -1.88 -1.54
N LEU A 165 6.45 -1.52 -0.83
CA LEU A 165 5.85 -0.18 -0.87
C LEU A 165 6.80 0.87 -0.28
N GLU A 166 7.50 0.59 0.83
CA GLU A 166 8.54 1.47 1.37
C GLU A 166 9.67 1.71 0.34
N ARG A 167 10.11 0.65 -0.35
CA ARG A 167 11.12 0.75 -1.41
C ARG A 167 10.63 1.57 -2.60
N LEU A 168 9.38 1.39 -3.03
CA LEU A 168 8.77 2.18 -4.10
C LEU A 168 8.72 3.67 -3.74
N ALA A 169 8.23 4.00 -2.53
CA ALA A 169 8.20 5.37 -2.01
C ALA A 169 9.62 5.97 -1.94
N GLY A 170 10.59 5.18 -1.46
CA GLY A 170 11.98 5.59 -1.40
C GLY A 170 12.61 5.87 -2.77
N GLY A 171 12.22 5.11 -3.80
CA GLY A 171 12.62 5.35 -5.19
C GLY A 171 12.05 6.68 -5.72
N MET A 172 10.74 6.87 -5.59
CA MET A 172 10.07 8.13 -6.00
C MET A 172 10.65 9.36 -5.31
N ARG A 173 10.93 9.27 -4.01
CA ARG A 173 11.55 10.35 -3.25
C ARG A 173 12.91 10.77 -3.82
N LYS A 174 13.73 9.81 -4.26
CA LYS A 174 15.02 10.12 -4.90
C LYS A 174 14.81 10.81 -6.25
N GLU A 175 13.89 10.29 -7.07
CA GLU A 175 13.55 10.87 -8.37
C GLU A 175 13.13 12.35 -8.23
N MET A 176 12.29 12.65 -7.22
CA MET A 176 11.80 14.00 -6.91
C MET A 176 12.88 14.99 -6.42
N GLN A 177 14.03 14.50 -5.95
CA GLN A 177 15.14 15.33 -5.44
C GLN A 177 16.20 15.64 -6.51
N THR A 178 16.01 15.16 -7.75
CA THR A 178 17.01 15.25 -8.84
C THR A 178 16.78 16.45 -9.77
N PHE A 179 15.95 17.40 -9.36
CA PHE A 179 15.64 18.65 -10.08
C PHE A 179 15.92 19.84 -9.16
#